data_AF-G3NU68-F1
#
_entry.id   AF-G3NU68-F1
#
_cell.length_a   1.000
_cell.length_b   1.000
_cell.length_c   1.000
_cell.angle_alpha   90.00
_cell.angle_beta   90.00
_cell.angle_gamma   90.00
#
_symmetry.space_group_name_H-M   'P 1'
#
loop_
_entity.id
_entity.type
_entity.pdbx_description
1 polymer ?
#
loop_
_entity_poly.entity_id
_entity_poly.type
_entity_poly.pdbx_seq_one_letter_code
_entity_poly.pdbx_strand_id
1 'polypeptide(L)'
;MFRAHKSIAPGAGGCVNVRPMEGPLPVGGAGEVPIPTRRCATLGGPYIRQRLRQAQGICELSTSNRMLLYVVALCLLASSWAQDCQVSNIQVMQNFDKTRYAGTWYAVGKKDPEGLFLLDNIVANFVISEDGQMTATAEGRVIILNQWEMCASMFATFMDTPDPAKFKMRYWGAASYLQTGNDDHWVIDTDYDNYAIHYSCRQIDSDGTCLDSYSFIFSRHPTGLRAEDQASVVQKKTELCLLGKYRRVQHTGEIS
;
A
#
# COMPACT_ATOMS: atom_id res chain seq x y z
N MET A 1 -27.23 57.40 -1.56
CA MET A 1 -27.23 56.08 -2.22
C MET A 1 -25.96 55.34 -1.80
N PHE A 2 -25.94 54.74 -0.61
CA PHE A 2 -24.87 53.85 -0.15
C PHE A 2 -25.48 52.95 0.92
N ARG A 3 -25.61 51.66 0.63
CA ARG A 3 -25.99 50.64 1.61
C ARG A 3 -24.88 49.59 1.59
N ALA A 4 -24.06 49.60 2.64
CA ALA A 4 -23.08 48.55 2.88
C ALA A 4 -23.84 47.29 3.35
N HIS A 5 -23.73 46.20 2.59
CA HIS A 5 -24.20 44.88 3.03
C HIS A 5 -23.06 44.14 3.71
N LYS A 6 -23.34 43.72 4.95
CA LYS A 6 -22.49 42.96 5.85
C LYS A 6 -22.52 41.47 5.47
N SER A 7 -21.35 40.87 5.62
CA SER A 7 -20.94 39.48 5.38
C SER A 7 -21.91 38.37 5.83
N ILE A 8 -22.01 37.30 5.04
CA ILE A 8 -22.40 35.95 5.47
C ILE A 8 -21.42 34.97 4.78
N ALA A 9 -20.57 34.31 5.57
CA ALA A 9 -19.76 33.20 5.11
C ALA A 9 -20.64 31.94 4.98
N PRO A 10 -20.52 31.14 3.91
CA PRO A 10 -21.20 29.86 3.83
C PRO A 10 -20.45 28.84 4.72
N GLY A 11 -21.21 28.19 5.58
CA GLY A 11 -20.72 27.28 6.60
C GLY A 11 -20.11 25.98 6.06
N ALA A 12 -19.26 25.39 6.88
CA ALA A 12 -18.79 24.02 6.74
C ALA A 12 -19.98 23.06 6.82
N GLY A 13 -20.45 22.60 5.66
CA GLY A 13 -21.25 21.40 5.53
C GLY A 13 -20.29 20.24 5.28
N GLY A 14 -19.99 19.44 6.31
CA GLY A 14 -19.49 18.10 6.06
C GLY A 14 -20.50 17.31 5.24
N CYS A 15 -20.07 16.21 4.62
CA CYS A 15 -20.98 15.20 4.12
C CYS A 15 -21.79 14.64 5.30
N VAL A 16 -22.90 15.34 5.57
CA VAL A 16 -23.96 15.22 6.57
C VAL A 16 -23.54 15.26 8.07
N ASN A 17 -24.10 16.25 8.77
CA ASN A 17 -23.90 16.62 10.19
C ASN A 17 -24.51 15.62 11.20
N VAL A 18 -23.77 15.18 12.25
CA VAL A 18 -24.19 15.17 13.69
C VAL A 18 -22.96 15.06 14.65
N ARG A 19 -22.77 16.13 15.46
CA ARG A 19 -22.18 16.32 16.83
C ARG A 19 -20.74 15.86 17.23
N PRO A 20 -20.00 16.70 18.01
CA PRO A 20 -18.72 16.33 18.62
C PRO A 20 -18.79 15.93 20.12
N MET A 21 -17.99 14.89 20.44
CA MET A 21 -17.01 14.67 21.53
C MET A 21 -17.27 15.10 22.99
N GLU A 22 -16.92 14.20 23.93
CA GLU A 22 -16.09 14.47 25.13
C GLU A 22 -15.56 13.15 25.75
N GLY A 23 -14.24 12.94 25.87
CA GLY A 23 -13.56 12.90 27.18
C GLY A 23 -12.34 11.92 27.22
N PRO A 24 -11.40 12.05 28.18
CA PRO A 24 -9.94 11.85 27.94
C PRO A 24 -9.23 10.69 28.69
N LEU A 25 -7.96 10.50 28.30
CA LEU A 25 -6.90 9.55 28.76
C LEU A 25 -6.58 9.57 30.27
N PRO A 26 -5.99 8.48 30.82
CA PRO A 26 -5.18 8.54 32.03
C PRO A 26 -3.69 8.15 31.83
N VAL A 27 -2.87 8.76 32.69
CA VAL A 27 -1.41 8.65 32.84
C VAL A 27 -1.09 7.86 34.13
N GLY A 28 0.02 7.12 34.15
CA GLY A 28 0.70 6.62 35.37
C GLY A 28 1.83 5.67 34.96
N GLY A 29 2.99 5.55 35.61
CA GLY A 29 3.59 6.12 36.81
C GLY A 29 4.92 5.37 37.02
N ALA A 30 5.95 6.06 37.52
CA ALA A 30 7.34 5.58 37.61
C ALA A 30 7.62 4.59 38.75
N GLY A 31 8.66 3.77 38.60
CA GLY A 31 9.26 2.95 39.67
C GLY A 31 10.71 2.54 39.33
N GLU A 32 11.67 3.03 40.12
CA GLU A 32 13.11 2.70 40.11
C GLU A 32 13.46 1.53 41.07
N VAL A 33 14.76 1.15 41.09
CA VAL A 33 15.57 0.50 42.18
C VAL A 33 15.99 -0.97 41.88
N PRO A 34 17.21 -1.47 42.23
CA PRO A 34 18.58 -0.94 42.12
C PRO A 34 19.64 -1.98 41.60
N ILE A 35 20.89 -1.53 41.48
CA ILE A 35 22.13 -2.24 41.09
C ILE A 35 22.80 -2.91 42.32
N PRO A 36 23.52 -4.05 42.17
CA PRO A 36 24.61 -4.39 43.08
C PRO A 36 25.99 -4.37 42.40
N THR A 37 26.98 -3.87 43.14
CA THR A 37 28.39 -3.72 42.76
C THR A 37 29.31 -4.70 43.51
N ARG A 38 30.44 -5.02 42.84
CA ARG A 38 31.75 -5.50 43.35
C ARG A 38 31.87 -6.95 43.87
N ARG A 39 32.88 -7.67 43.35
CA ARG A 39 34.25 -7.72 43.91
C ARG A 39 35.24 -8.41 42.96
N CYS A 40 36.44 -7.86 42.92
CA CYS A 40 37.64 -8.43 42.32
C CYS A 40 38.41 -9.17 43.43
N ALA A 41 38.98 -10.34 43.12
CA ALA A 41 39.96 -11.00 43.98
C ALA A 41 41.06 -11.60 43.10
N THR A 42 42.25 -11.00 43.19
CA THR A 42 43.53 -11.55 42.73
C THR A 42 44.22 -12.22 43.91
N LEU A 43 44.69 -13.44 43.74
CA LEU A 43 45.74 -14.04 44.57
C LEU A 43 46.71 -14.78 43.64
N GLY A 44 47.99 -14.46 43.76
CA GLY A 44 49.06 -14.96 42.91
C GLY A 44 49.95 -16.00 43.58
N GLY A 45 50.54 -16.85 42.73
CA GLY A 45 51.84 -17.51 42.86
C GLY A 45 51.90 -18.83 43.66
N PRO A 46 53.00 -19.62 43.54
CA PRO A 46 53.88 -19.83 42.39
C PRO A 46 54.27 -21.34 42.15
N TYR A 47 55.04 -21.58 41.08
CA TYR A 47 56.08 -22.63 40.92
C TYR A 47 55.81 -24.04 40.30
N ILE A 48 56.60 -24.27 39.23
CA ILE A 48 57.28 -25.49 38.74
C ILE A 48 56.58 -26.38 37.67
N ARG A 49 57.22 -26.35 36.46
CA ARG A 49 57.61 -27.42 35.49
C ARG A 49 56.68 -28.65 35.38
N GLN A 50 56.38 -29.22 34.21
CA GLN A 50 57.12 -29.33 32.96
C GLN A 50 56.24 -29.99 31.88
N ARG A 51 56.57 -29.72 30.61
CA ARG A 51 56.53 -30.65 29.46
C ARG A 51 55.19 -31.06 28.83
N LEU A 52 55.13 -30.70 27.53
CA LEU A 52 54.97 -31.56 26.34
C LEU A 52 53.66 -31.38 25.54
N ARG A 53 53.90 -30.90 24.31
CA ARG A 53 53.30 -31.30 23.03
C ARG A 53 51.94 -30.70 22.67
N GLN A 54 52.04 -29.80 21.69
CA GLN A 54 51.29 -29.82 20.43
C GLN A 54 49.80 -30.16 20.52
N ALA A 55 48.98 -29.13 20.37
CA ALA A 55 47.78 -29.22 19.57
C ALA A 55 47.62 -27.90 18.80
N GLN A 56 48.29 -27.82 17.64
CA GLN A 56 47.76 -26.99 16.55
C GLN A 56 46.46 -27.65 16.10
N GLY A 57 45.37 -27.33 16.80
CA GLY A 57 44.02 -27.59 16.35
C GLY A 57 43.70 -26.58 15.27
N ILE A 58 44.22 -26.82 14.06
CA ILE A 58 43.55 -26.37 12.85
C ILE A 58 42.17 -27.02 12.97
N CYS A 59 41.12 -26.21 13.19
CA CYS A 59 39.77 -26.66 12.93
C CYS A 59 39.72 -26.95 11.43
N GLU A 60 40.10 -28.16 11.04
CA GLU A 60 39.60 -28.74 9.82
C GLU A 60 38.08 -28.71 9.98
N LEU A 61 37.43 -27.76 9.29
CA LEU A 61 36.04 -27.95 8.92
C LEU A 61 36.03 -29.16 7.98
N SER A 62 36.00 -30.35 8.57
CA SER A 62 35.42 -31.52 7.92
C SER A 62 33.94 -31.21 7.79
N THR A 63 33.58 -30.45 6.76
CA THR A 63 32.20 -30.40 6.29
C THR A 63 31.86 -31.80 5.83
N SER A 64 31.29 -32.60 6.74
CA SER A 64 30.66 -33.86 6.38
C SER A 64 29.81 -33.60 5.14
N ASN A 65 29.98 -34.40 4.08
CA ASN A 65 29.27 -34.25 2.81
C ASN A 65 27.74 -34.12 3.04
N ARG A 66 27.24 -34.71 4.14
CA ARG A 66 25.87 -34.60 4.63
C ARG A 66 25.51 -33.20 5.16
N MET A 67 26.39 -32.53 5.90
CA MET A 67 26.18 -31.14 6.36
C MET A 67 26.13 -30.14 5.19
N LEU A 68 26.97 -30.33 4.17
CA LEU A 68 26.92 -29.51 2.96
C LEU A 68 25.59 -29.71 2.20
N LEU A 69 25.13 -30.95 2.08
CA LEU A 69 23.82 -31.28 1.51
C LEU A 69 22.66 -30.63 2.27
N TYR A 70 22.69 -30.62 3.61
CA TYR A 70 21.65 -29.95 4.41
C TYR A 70 21.66 -28.44 4.22
N VAL A 71 22.84 -27.80 4.17
CA VAL A 71 22.95 -26.35 3.92
C VAL A 71 22.46 -26.00 2.52
N VAL A 72 22.84 -26.75 1.50
CA VAL A 72 22.36 -26.52 0.12
C VAL A 72 20.85 -26.74 0.03
N ALA A 73 20.30 -27.78 0.67
CA ALA A 73 18.85 -28.00 0.72
C ALA A 73 18.11 -26.87 1.44
N LEU A 74 18.63 -26.38 2.58
CA LEU A 74 18.09 -25.23 3.30
C LEU A 74 18.16 -23.95 2.48
N CYS A 75 19.25 -23.71 1.75
CA CYS A 75 19.36 -22.56 0.85
C CYS A 75 18.38 -22.65 -0.32
N LEU A 76 18.25 -23.81 -0.97
CA LEU A 76 17.29 -24.01 -2.07
C LEU A 76 15.84 -23.86 -1.61
N LEU A 77 15.52 -24.36 -0.40
CA LEU A 77 14.24 -24.12 0.26
C LEU A 77 14.07 -22.61 0.50
N ALA A 78 15.01 -21.94 1.15
CA ALA A 78 14.93 -20.49 1.42
C ALA A 78 14.74 -19.66 0.13
N SER A 79 15.41 -20.00 -0.97
CA SER A 79 15.25 -19.34 -2.27
C SER A 79 13.86 -19.55 -2.88
N SER A 80 13.20 -20.67 -2.60
CA SER A 80 11.84 -20.94 -3.11
C SER A 80 10.74 -20.21 -2.33
N TRP A 81 11.06 -19.61 -1.19
CA TRP A 81 10.19 -18.68 -0.45
C TRP A 81 10.56 -17.21 -0.67
N ALA A 82 11.61 -16.92 -1.46
CA ALA A 82 11.98 -15.56 -1.79
C ALA A 82 10.90 -14.96 -2.70
N GLN A 83 10.16 -14.01 -2.16
CA GLN A 83 9.12 -13.33 -2.91
C GLN A 83 9.75 -12.28 -3.82
N ASP A 84 9.46 -12.40 -5.12
CA ASP A 84 9.88 -11.41 -6.12
C ASP A 84 8.93 -10.21 -6.10
N CYS A 85 9.50 -9.03 -5.82
CA CYS A 85 8.78 -7.76 -5.74
C CYS A 85 9.15 -6.80 -6.88
N GLN A 86 9.85 -7.29 -7.92
CA GLN A 86 10.20 -6.46 -9.07
C GLN A 86 8.95 -6.08 -9.86
N VAL A 87 8.83 -4.79 -10.18
CA VAL A 87 7.66 -4.23 -10.88
C VAL A 87 7.47 -4.86 -12.25
N SER A 88 8.58 -5.20 -12.93
CA SER A 88 8.56 -5.86 -14.24
C SER A 88 7.91 -7.25 -14.22
N ASN A 89 7.94 -7.94 -13.07
CA ASN A 89 7.52 -9.33 -12.94
C ASN A 89 6.08 -9.47 -12.42
N ILE A 90 5.45 -8.34 -12.07
CA ILE A 90 4.04 -8.30 -11.66
C ILE A 90 3.15 -8.77 -12.81
N GLN A 91 2.40 -9.83 -12.53
CA GLN A 91 1.40 -10.37 -13.45
C GLN A 91 0.13 -9.51 -13.40
N VAL A 92 -0.41 -9.20 -14.57
CA VAL A 92 -1.64 -8.41 -14.75
C VAL A 92 -2.74 -9.28 -15.36
N MET A 93 -3.96 -8.74 -15.37
CA MET A 93 -5.14 -9.44 -15.86
C MET A 93 -4.96 -9.90 -17.30
N GLN A 94 -5.07 -11.21 -17.52
CA GLN A 94 -4.94 -11.78 -18.85
C GLN A 94 -6.19 -11.51 -19.67
N ASN A 95 -6.01 -11.17 -20.95
CA ASN A 95 -7.10 -10.89 -21.89
C ASN A 95 -8.11 -9.88 -21.33
N PHE A 96 -7.61 -8.78 -20.78
CA PHE A 96 -8.44 -7.74 -20.18
C PHE A 96 -9.45 -7.16 -21.18
N ASP A 97 -10.72 -7.14 -20.79
CA ASP A 97 -11.82 -6.60 -21.58
C ASP A 97 -12.30 -5.26 -21.01
N LYS A 98 -11.98 -4.16 -21.71
CA LYS A 98 -12.36 -2.81 -21.32
C LYS A 98 -13.88 -2.63 -21.20
N THR A 99 -14.64 -3.28 -22.07
CA THR A 99 -16.10 -3.13 -22.14
C THR A 99 -16.75 -3.76 -20.91
N ARG A 100 -16.28 -4.95 -20.50
CA ARG A 100 -16.76 -5.58 -19.26
C ARG A 100 -16.31 -4.84 -18.01
N TYR A 101 -15.16 -4.18 -18.06
CA TYR A 101 -14.65 -3.38 -16.94
C TYR A 101 -15.38 -2.05 -16.74
N ALA A 102 -16.07 -1.56 -17.76
CA ALA A 102 -16.80 -0.29 -17.73
C ALA A 102 -17.84 -0.22 -16.59
N GLY A 103 -18.25 1.01 -16.27
CA GLY A 103 -19.21 1.32 -15.22
C GLY A 103 -18.56 1.71 -13.89
N THR A 104 -19.37 1.69 -12.84
CA THR A 104 -19.01 2.23 -11.52
C THR A 104 -18.27 1.21 -10.67
N TRP A 105 -17.26 1.70 -9.95
CA TRP A 105 -16.40 0.96 -9.03
C TRP A 105 -16.20 1.77 -7.74
N TYR A 106 -16.48 1.15 -6.60
CA TYR A 106 -16.31 1.73 -5.28
C TYR A 106 -14.98 1.24 -4.71
N ALA A 107 -14.07 2.14 -4.33
CA ALA A 107 -12.85 1.70 -3.65
C ALA A 107 -13.21 1.24 -2.23
N VAL A 108 -12.93 0.00 -1.88
CA VAL A 108 -13.22 -0.58 -0.55
C VAL A 108 -11.95 -0.77 0.28
N GLY A 109 -10.79 -0.73 -0.38
CA GLY A 109 -9.49 -0.66 0.28
C GLY A 109 -8.44 0.02 -0.60
N LYS A 110 -7.42 0.61 0.02
CA LYS A 110 -6.31 1.23 -0.72
C LYS A 110 -4.99 1.20 0.02
N LYS A 111 -3.90 1.19 -0.76
CA LYS A 111 -2.54 1.48 -0.32
C LYS A 111 -2.19 2.88 -0.82
N ASP A 112 -1.73 3.73 0.09
CA ASP A 112 -1.41 5.13 -0.19
C ASP A 112 -0.02 5.29 -0.84
N PRO A 113 0.13 6.18 -1.84
CA PRO A 113 1.43 6.67 -2.27
C PRO A 113 1.97 7.71 -1.29
N GLU A 114 3.18 8.19 -1.53
CA GLU A 114 3.67 9.40 -0.87
C GLU A 114 2.91 10.65 -1.35
N GLY A 115 2.68 11.59 -0.43
CA GLY A 115 2.06 12.89 -0.73
C GLY A 115 0.53 12.91 -0.63
N LEU A 116 -0.07 13.94 -1.25
CA LEU A 116 -1.51 14.20 -1.18
C LEU A 116 -2.28 13.22 -2.07
N PHE A 117 -3.28 12.55 -1.50
CA PHE A 117 -4.09 11.56 -2.21
C PHE A 117 -5.53 11.53 -1.67
N LEU A 118 -6.45 10.94 -2.45
CA LEU A 118 -7.86 10.77 -2.05
C LEU A 118 -7.95 9.97 -0.75
N LEU A 119 -8.84 10.35 0.16
CA LEU A 119 -8.92 9.79 1.51
C LEU A 119 -9.95 8.68 1.64
N ASP A 120 -11.21 9.00 1.33
CA ASP A 120 -12.38 8.12 1.42
C ASP A 120 -13.52 8.57 0.48
N ASN A 121 -14.64 7.85 0.50
CA ASN A 121 -15.78 8.02 -0.41
C ASN A 121 -15.35 7.98 -1.89
N ILE A 122 -14.39 7.11 -2.20
CA ILE A 122 -13.73 7.08 -3.50
C ILE A 122 -14.55 6.23 -4.48
N VAL A 123 -15.13 6.87 -5.48
CA VAL A 123 -15.93 6.23 -6.52
C VAL A 123 -15.33 6.55 -7.87
N ALA A 124 -15.07 5.53 -8.69
CA ALA A 124 -14.60 5.68 -10.05
C ALA A 124 -15.67 5.19 -11.03
N ASN A 125 -15.86 5.89 -12.14
CA ASN A 125 -16.76 5.46 -13.20
C ASN A 125 -16.00 5.43 -14.52
N PHE A 126 -15.88 4.24 -15.11
CA PHE A 126 -15.16 4.01 -16.36
C PHE A 126 -16.13 4.00 -17.54
N VAL A 127 -15.78 4.67 -18.62
CA VAL A 127 -16.59 4.75 -19.84
C VAL A 127 -15.70 4.43 -21.04
N ILE A 128 -16.23 3.58 -21.93
CA ILE A 128 -15.60 3.23 -23.20
C ILE A 128 -16.34 3.96 -24.31
N SER A 129 -15.63 4.84 -25.02
CA SER A 129 -16.15 5.57 -26.16
C SER A 129 -16.30 4.66 -27.39
N GLU A 130 -17.04 5.11 -28.40
CA GLU A 130 -17.27 4.34 -29.65
C GLU A 130 -15.96 4.02 -30.41
N ASP A 131 -14.94 4.85 -30.25
CA ASP A 131 -13.59 4.66 -30.80
C ASP A 131 -12.72 3.67 -29.98
N GLY A 132 -13.27 3.09 -28.91
CA GLY A 132 -12.59 2.16 -28.02
C GLY A 132 -11.68 2.83 -26.98
N GLN A 133 -11.67 4.17 -26.91
CA GLN A 133 -10.92 4.90 -25.89
C GLN A 133 -11.58 4.75 -24.52
N MET A 134 -10.78 4.35 -23.52
CA MET A 134 -11.23 4.32 -22.13
C MET A 134 -11.00 5.69 -21.49
N THR A 135 -12.01 6.15 -20.76
CA THR A 135 -11.96 7.34 -19.89
C THR A 135 -12.54 7.01 -18.53
N ALA A 136 -12.22 7.80 -17.52
CA ALA A 136 -12.84 7.66 -16.21
C ALA A 136 -13.08 9.01 -15.54
N THR A 137 -14.09 9.05 -14.69
CA THR A 137 -14.24 10.05 -13.64
C THR A 137 -13.99 9.41 -12.29
N ALA A 138 -13.44 10.17 -11.35
CA ALA A 138 -13.29 9.72 -9.97
C ALA A 138 -13.66 10.84 -9.01
N GLU A 139 -14.46 10.50 -8.01
CA GLU A 139 -14.84 11.38 -6.92
C GLU A 139 -14.29 10.85 -5.61
N GLY A 140 -13.96 11.73 -4.68
CA GLY A 140 -13.56 11.33 -3.34
C GLY A 140 -13.19 12.51 -2.46
N ARG A 141 -13.22 12.28 -1.14
CA ARG A 141 -12.84 13.30 -0.16
C ARG A 141 -11.33 13.48 -0.16
N VAL A 142 -10.87 14.72 -0.09
CA VAL A 142 -9.47 15.08 0.06
C VAL A 142 -9.33 16.19 1.11
N ILE A 143 -8.21 16.20 1.83
CA ILE A 143 -7.85 17.28 2.74
C ILE A 143 -6.67 18.02 2.10
N ILE A 144 -6.92 19.24 1.66
CA ILE A 144 -5.89 20.14 1.14
C ILE A 144 -5.42 21.04 2.28
N LEU A 145 -4.18 21.53 2.19
CA LEU A 145 -3.51 22.49 3.08
C LEU A 145 -4.43 23.26 4.04
N ASN A 146 -4.08 23.30 5.32
CA ASN A 146 -4.86 23.91 6.42
C ASN A 146 -6.19 23.21 6.75
N GLN A 147 -6.29 21.88 6.58
CA GLN A 147 -7.47 21.09 6.92
C GLN A 147 -8.72 21.46 6.12
N TRP A 148 -8.55 21.96 4.89
CA TRP A 148 -9.66 22.22 4.00
C TRP A 148 -10.13 20.91 3.38
N GLU A 149 -11.23 20.40 3.91
CA GLU A 149 -11.87 19.20 3.38
C GLU A 149 -12.77 19.56 2.20
N MET A 150 -12.68 18.79 1.12
CA MET A 150 -13.56 18.93 -0.03
C MET A 150 -13.73 17.60 -0.78
N CYS A 151 -14.73 17.54 -1.65
CA CYS A 151 -14.87 16.47 -2.63
C CYS A 151 -14.11 16.85 -3.91
N ALA A 152 -13.04 16.13 -4.20
CA ALA A 152 -12.34 16.26 -5.46
C ALA A 152 -13.11 15.50 -6.55
N SER A 153 -13.29 16.15 -7.70
CA SER A 153 -13.76 15.51 -8.94
C SER A 153 -12.60 15.48 -9.92
N MET A 154 -12.22 14.28 -10.32
CA MET A 154 -11.06 13.97 -11.15
C MET A 154 -11.51 13.33 -12.45
N PHE A 155 -10.77 13.58 -13.52
CA PHE A 155 -10.97 13.01 -14.85
C PHE A 155 -9.70 12.31 -15.29
N ALA A 156 -9.84 11.26 -16.08
CA ALA A 156 -8.74 10.50 -16.63
C ALA A 156 -9.01 10.03 -18.06
N THR A 157 -7.94 10.00 -18.86
CA THR A 157 -7.87 9.34 -20.17
C THR A 157 -6.79 8.28 -20.15
N PHE A 158 -7.06 7.12 -20.75
CA PHE A 158 -6.15 5.99 -20.75
C PHE A 158 -5.58 5.74 -22.14
N MET A 159 -4.25 5.70 -22.22
CA MET A 159 -3.52 5.33 -23.44
C MET A 159 -3.12 3.86 -23.35
N ASP A 160 -3.42 3.12 -24.42
CA ASP A 160 -3.14 1.70 -24.52
C ASP A 160 -1.64 1.41 -24.59
N THR A 161 -1.25 0.26 -24.05
CA THR A 161 0.09 -0.31 -24.21
C THR A 161 -0.01 -1.68 -24.91
N PRO A 162 1.10 -2.33 -25.28
CA PRO A 162 1.04 -3.69 -25.86
C PRO A 162 0.38 -4.73 -24.95
N ASP A 163 0.37 -4.50 -23.64
CA ASP A 163 -0.33 -5.33 -22.67
C ASP A 163 -1.74 -4.75 -22.44
N PRO A 164 -2.82 -5.50 -22.71
CA PRO A 164 -4.18 -4.98 -22.66
C PRO A 164 -4.63 -4.56 -21.26
N ALA A 165 -3.96 -5.02 -20.19
CA ALA A 165 -4.30 -4.65 -18.81
C ALA A 165 -3.44 -3.51 -18.25
N LYS A 166 -2.48 -3.00 -19.04
CA LYS A 166 -1.58 -1.89 -18.64
C LYS A 166 -1.88 -0.66 -19.48
N PHE A 167 -2.14 0.44 -18.80
CA PHE A 167 -2.43 1.73 -19.43
C PHE A 167 -1.52 2.82 -18.90
N LYS A 168 -1.24 3.83 -19.72
CA LYS A 168 -0.75 5.12 -19.25
C LYS A 168 -1.95 6.03 -19.00
N MET A 169 -2.16 6.40 -17.74
CA MET A 169 -3.27 7.23 -17.32
C MET A 169 -2.82 8.68 -17.21
N ARG A 170 -3.45 9.56 -17.98
CA ARG A 170 -3.35 11.01 -17.78
C ARG A 170 -4.55 11.48 -16.99
N TYR A 171 -4.33 12.14 -15.85
CA TYR A 171 -5.40 12.60 -14.97
C TYR A 171 -5.31 14.09 -14.67
N TRP A 172 -6.46 14.71 -14.37
CA TRP A 172 -6.56 16.10 -13.94
C TRP A 172 -7.84 16.31 -13.14
N GLY A 173 -7.84 17.29 -12.22
CA GLY A 173 -9.06 17.65 -11.49
C GLY A 173 -9.94 18.67 -12.23
N ALA A 174 -11.21 18.72 -11.84
CA ALA A 174 -12.19 19.69 -12.33
C ALA A 174 -11.79 21.14 -12.06
N ALA A 175 -11.03 21.36 -10.98
CA ALA A 175 -10.54 22.66 -10.56
C ALA A 175 -9.01 22.72 -10.67
N SER A 176 -8.48 23.90 -11.01
CA SER A 176 -7.04 24.10 -11.29
C SER A 176 -6.10 23.87 -10.11
N TYR A 177 -6.63 23.88 -8.88
CA TYR A 177 -5.86 23.59 -7.66
C TYR A 177 -5.78 22.08 -7.35
N LEU A 178 -6.53 21.24 -8.06
CA LEU A 178 -6.40 19.79 -7.96
C LEU A 178 -5.23 19.29 -8.82
N GLN A 179 -4.68 18.14 -8.46
CA GLN A 179 -3.51 17.59 -9.12
C GLN A 179 -3.77 17.23 -10.59
N THR A 180 -2.74 17.35 -11.40
CA THR A 180 -2.68 16.87 -12.78
C THR A 180 -1.37 16.12 -12.95
N GLY A 181 -1.40 15.01 -13.69
CA GLY A 181 -0.24 14.15 -13.81
C GLY A 181 -0.46 12.97 -14.76
N ASN A 182 0.56 12.13 -14.83
CA ASN A 182 0.50 10.87 -15.54
C ASN A 182 0.98 9.77 -14.59
N ASP A 183 0.19 8.71 -14.47
CA ASP A 183 0.53 7.52 -13.67
C ASP A 183 0.35 6.28 -14.55
N ASP A 184 1.00 5.18 -14.19
CA ASP A 184 0.64 3.86 -14.69
C ASP A 184 -0.72 3.44 -14.13
N HIS A 185 -1.54 2.76 -14.91
CA HIS A 185 -2.80 2.18 -14.47
C HIS A 185 -2.88 0.74 -14.90
N TRP A 186 -2.58 -0.17 -13.97
CA TRP A 186 -2.55 -1.60 -14.25
C TRP A 186 -3.72 -2.28 -13.56
N VAL A 187 -4.45 -3.10 -14.31
CA VAL A 187 -5.47 -3.99 -13.76
C VAL A 187 -4.79 -5.32 -13.44
N ILE A 188 -4.57 -5.57 -12.16
CA ILE A 188 -3.86 -6.76 -11.67
C ILE A 188 -4.75 -8.00 -11.80
N ASP A 189 -6.00 -7.88 -11.38
CA ASP A 189 -6.98 -8.96 -11.41
C ASP A 189 -8.39 -8.37 -11.32
N THR A 190 -9.36 -9.02 -11.96
CA THR A 190 -10.78 -8.64 -11.87
C THR A 190 -11.67 -9.76 -12.38
N ASP A 191 -12.83 -9.94 -11.74
CA ASP A 191 -13.92 -10.74 -12.29
C ASP A 191 -14.91 -9.90 -13.12
N TYR A 192 -14.64 -8.59 -13.28
CA TYR A 192 -15.48 -7.55 -13.90
C TYR A 192 -16.77 -7.22 -13.16
N ASP A 193 -17.38 -8.22 -12.52
CA ASP A 193 -18.73 -8.15 -12.00
C ASP A 193 -18.79 -7.81 -10.51
N ASN A 194 -17.71 -7.97 -9.74
CA ASN A 194 -17.73 -7.73 -8.30
C ASN A 194 -16.46 -7.09 -7.74
N TYR A 195 -15.28 -7.48 -8.19
CA TYR A 195 -14.02 -6.95 -7.67
C TYR A 195 -13.01 -6.62 -8.77
N ALA A 196 -12.14 -5.66 -8.46
CA ALA A 196 -10.96 -5.39 -9.26
C ALA A 196 -9.80 -4.91 -8.38
N ILE A 197 -8.58 -5.21 -8.81
CA ILE A 197 -7.35 -4.81 -8.14
C ILE A 197 -6.58 -3.93 -9.11
N HIS A 198 -6.43 -2.67 -8.74
CA HIS A 198 -5.64 -1.70 -9.48
C HIS A 198 -4.28 -1.52 -8.83
N TYR A 199 -3.23 -1.35 -9.63
CA TYR A 199 -1.88 -1.03 -9.15
C TYR A 199 -1.24 0.04 -10.03
N SER A 200 -0.41 0.87 -9.38
CA SER A 200 0.46 1.83 -10.04
C SER A 200 1.76 1.97 -9.28
N CYS A 201 2.86 2.10 -10.02
CA CYS A 201 4.17 2.44 -9.50
C CYS A 201 4.62 3.77 -10.08
N ARG A 202 4.87 4.77 -9.23
CA ARG A 202 5.32 6.12 -9.60
C ARG A 202 6.83 6.21 -9.70
N GLN A 203 7.52 5.45 -8.86
CA GLN A 203 8.99 5.47 -8.80
C GLN A 203 9.53 4.07 -8.61
N ILE A 204 10.35 3.62 -9.56
CA ILE A 204 11.04 2.34 -9.53
C ILE A 204 12.43 2.56 -8.90
N ASP A 205 12.83 1.67 -7.99
CA ASP A 205 14.17 1.66 -7.39
C ASP A 205 15.21 1.06 -8.35
N SER A 206 16.48 1.24 -8.01
CA SER A 206 17.64 0.66 -8.68
C SER A 206 17.62 -0.87 -8.78
N ASP A 207 16.97 -1.56 -7.84
CA ASP A 207 16.82 -3.03 -7.84
C ASP A 207 15.58 -3.53 -8.62
N GLY A 208 14.79 -2.60 -9.20
CA GLY A 208 13.58 -2.89 -9.95
C GLY A 208 12.30 -3.00 -9.10
N THR A 209 12.39 -2.86 -7.78
CA THR A 209 11.22 -2.76 -6.89
C THR A 209 10.57 -1.38 -6.97
N CYS A 210 9.38 -1.20 -6.38
CA CYS A 210 8.70 0.09 -6.38
C CYS A 210 8.92 0.86 -5.07
N LEU A 211 9.49 2.06 -5.17
CA LEU A 211 9.67 3.00 -4.05
C LEU A 211 8.35 3.66 -3.67
N ASP A 212 7.64 4.22 -4.65
CA ASP A 212 6.36 4.87 -4.45
C ASP A 212 5.29 4.22 -5.33
N SER A 213 4.35 3.53 -4.68
CA SER A 213 3.24 2.82 -5.33
C SER A 213 1.91 3.21 -4.71
N TYR A 214 0.83 3.03 -5.45
CA TYR A 214 -0.50 3.00 -4.85
C TYR A 214 -1.34 1.91 -5.49
N SER A 215 -2.35 1.47 -4.75
CA SER A 215 -3.22 0.40 -5.21
C SER A 215 -4.62 0.57 -4.63
N PHE A 216 -5.63 0.25 -5.44
CA PHE A 216 -7.02 0.22 -5.02
C PHE A 216 -7.56 -1.19 -5.12
N ILE A 217 -8.36 -1.56 -4.14
CA ILE A 217 -9.27 -2.69 -4.21
C ILE A 217 -10.64 -2.10 -4.48
N PHE A 218 -11.16 -2.32 -5.68
CA PHE A 218 -12.48 -1.89 -6.09
C PHE A 218 -13.50 -2.99 -5.88
N SER A 219 -14.74 -2.58 -5.62
CA SER A 219 -15.90 -3.45 -5.67
C SER A 219 -17.03 -2.79 -6.46
N ARG A 220 -17.88 -3.60 -7.10
CA ARG A 220 -19.16 -3.11 -7.63
C ARG A 220 -20.15 -2.74 -6.52
N HIS A 221 -19.89 -3.15 -5.27
CA HIS A 221 -20.73 -2.85 -4.12
C HIS A 221 -19.98 -1.98 -3.09
N PRO A 222 -20.58 -0.87 -2.62
CA PRO A 222 -19.94 0.03 -1.66
C PRO A 222 -19.77 -0.59 -0.27
N THR A 223 -20.51 -1.64 0.04
CA THR A 223 -20.47 -2.35 1.33
C THR A 223 -19.17 -3.15 1.52
N GLY A 224 -18.52 -3.58 0.44
CA GLY A 224 -17.30 -4.38 0.49
C GLY A 224 -17.25 -5.49 -0.56
N LEU A 225 -16.26 -6.36 -0.41
CA LEU A 225 -16.08 -7.56 -1.24
C LEU A 225 -17.00 -8.70 -0.78
N ARG A 226 -17.35 -9.61 -1.71
CA ARG A 226 -17.96 -10.90 -1.36
C ARG A 226 -16.96 -11.78 -0.63
N ALA A 227 -17.44 -12.79 0.09
CA ALA A 227 -16.59 -13.71 0.82
C ALA A 227 -15.65 -14.50 -0.11
N GLU A 228 -16.15 -14.93 -1.27
CA GLU A 228 -15.37 -15.67 -2.26
C GLU A 228 -14.21 -14.86 -2.87
N ASP A 229 -14.36 -13.53 -3.02
CA ASP A 229 -13.35 -12.67 -3.64
C ASP A 229 -12.17 -12.39 -2.71
N GLN A 230 -12.36 -12.54 -1.39
CA GLN A 230 -11.35 -12.16 -0.39
C GLN A 230 -10.05 -12.98 -0.54
N ALA A 231 -10.16 -14.27 -0.86
CA ALA A 231 -8.99 -15.13 -1.03
C ALA A 231 -8.13 -14.66 -2.20
N SER A 232 -8.73 -14.41 -3.37
CA SER A 232 -8.04 -13.88 -4.55
C SER A 232 -7.40 -12.53 -4.27
N VAL A 233 -8.12 -11.62 -3.61
CA VAL A 233 -7.59 -10.31 -3.23
C VAL A 233 -6.41 -10.43 -2.27
N VAL A 234 -6.47 -11.30 -1.26
CA VAL A 234 -5.35 -11.52 -0.32
C VAL A 234 -4.14 -12.11 -1.04
N GLN A 235 -4.36 -13.06 -1.96
CA GLN A 235 -3.29 -13.62 -2.78
C GLN A 235 -2.61 -12.54 -3.61
N LYS A 236 -3.38 -11.73 -4.35
CA LYS A 236 -2.83 -10.64 -5.19
C LYS A 236 -2.14 -9.55 -4.39
N LYS A 237 -2.66 -9.19 -3.21
CA LYS A 237 -1.95 -8.29 -2.26
C LYS A 237 -0.61 -8.86 -1.83
N THR A 238 -0.56 -10.18 -1.62
CA THR A 238 0.69 -10.88 -1.33
C THR A 238 1.59 -10.73 -2.54
N GLU A 239 1.22 -11.21 -3.73
CA GLU A 239 2.03 -11.14 -4.97
C GLU A 239 2.58 -9.74 -5.28
N LEU A 240 1.82 -8.66 -4.99
CA LEU A 240 2.27 -7.27 -5.16
C LEU A 240 3.23 -6.75 -4.08
N CYS A 241 3.57 -7.55 -3.07
CA CYS A 241 4.33 -7.17 -1.88
C CYS A 241 3.68 -6.03 -1.06
N LEU A 242 2.34 -6.01 -1.06
CA LEU A 242 1.51 -5.00 -0.39
C LEU A 242 0.59 -5.58 0.69
N LEU A 243 0.74 -6.86 1.06
CA LEU A 243 -0.01 -7.46 2.15
C LEU A 243 0.20 -6.66 3.46
N GLY A 244 -0.89 -6.36 4.17
CA GLY A 244 -0.86 -5.55 5.38
C GLY A 244 -0.68 -4.03 5.17
N LYS A 245 -0.44 -3.56 3.93
CA LYS A 245 -0.26 -2.13 3.62
C LYS A 245 -1.54 -1.40 3.19
N TYR A 246 -2.65 -2.13 3.04
CA TYR A 246 -3.94 -1.54 2.67
C TYR A 246 -4.73 -1.10 3.90
N ARG A 247 -5.38 0.05 3.81
CA ARG A 247 -6.42 0.48 4.74
C ARG A 247 -7.80 0.41 4.09
N ARG A 248 -8.84 0.27 4.91
CA ARG A 248 -10.23 0.30 4.44
C ARG A 248 -10.59 1.71 3.96
N VAL A 249 -11.38 1.78 2.90
CA VAL A 249 -12.00 3.02 2.42
C VAL A 249 -13.46 3.00 2.86
N GLN A 250 -13.88 4.07 3.53
CA GLN A 250 -15.26 4.20 4.00
C GLN A 250 -16.11 4.89 2.94
N HIS A 251 -17.38 4.47 2.85
CA HIS A 251 -18.43 5.13 2.07
C HIS A 251 -19.52 5.54 3.05
N THR A 252 -19.48 6.80 3.47
CA THR A 252 -20.38 7.39 4.47
C THR A 252 -21.27 8.48 3.88
N GLY A 253 -21.03 8.89 2.63
CA GLY A 253 -21.99 9.68 1.86
C GLY A 253 -23.24 8.84 1.57
N GLU A 254 -24.43 9.42 1.74
CA GLU A 254 -25.67 8.76 1.32
C GLU A 254 -25.59 8.48 -0.19
N ILE A 255 -25.71 7.20 -0.55
CA ILE A 255 -25.82 6.76 -1.95
C ILE A 255 -27.25 7.09 -2.37
N SER A 256 -27.45 8.24 -3.01
CA SER A 256 -28.74 8.68 -3.56
C SER A 256 -29.10 7.92 -4.83
#